data_AF-A0A9D5ETL0-F1
#
_entry.id   AF-A0A9D5ETL0-F1
#
_cell.length_a   1.000
_cell.length_b   1.000
_cell.length_c   1.000
_cell.angle_alpha   90.00
_cell.angle_beta   90.00
_cell.angle_gamma   90.00
#
_symmetry.space_group_name_H-M   'P 1'
#
loop_
_entity.id
_entity.type
_entity.pdbx_description
1 polymer ?
#
loop_
_entity_poly.entity_id
_entity_poly.type
_entity_poly.pdbx_seq_one_letter_code
_entity_poly.pdbx_strand_id
1 'polypeptide(L)'
;MSRLHKPLQASVQQYLDTFRLSLSHRMTDDLRFSYKVFLIPKVSNHQGQADVSVEFVKFDPAKPDELVQYEKLAALLKPAIAQVANAGRLKASDVCKRVEPVVKQSCGKACCFAASYHHANACAFYAVRPRKGDPHPEKTRIEYCHYDAAHKDYAFSEQWVTFLM
;
A
#
# COMPACT_ATOMS: atom_id res chain seq x y z
N MET A 1 1.52 3.99 24.57
CA MET A 1 0.20 4.06 23.89
C MET A 1 -0.65 2.90 24.37
N SER A 2 -1.57 3.13 25.30
CA SER A 2 -2.49 2.09 25.79
C SER A 2 -3.48 1.72 24.69
N ARG A 3 -3.58 0.44 24.35
CA ARG A 3 -4.61 -0.05 23.41
C ARG A 3 -5.98 0.14 24.07
N LEU A 4 -6.84 0.92 23.42
CA LEU A 4 -8.20 1.26 23.87
C LEU A 4 -9.15 0.05 23.97
N HIS A 5 -8.79 -1.12 23.43
CA HIS A 5 -9.62 -2.32 23.50
C HIS A 5 -8.78 -3.60 23.53
N LYS A 6 -9.36 -4.66 24.09
CA LYS A 6 -8.81 -6.01 24.09
C LYS A 6 -8.83 -6.55 22.64
N PRO A 7 -7.75 -7.20 22.16
CA PRO A 7 -7.75 -7.79 20.82
C PRO A 7 -8.84 -8.87 20.72
N LEU A 8 -9.47 -8.93 19.55
CA LEU A 8 -10.48 -9.94 19.25
C LEU A 8 -9.86 -11.34 19.36
N GLN A 9 -10.63 -12.33 19.83
CA GLN A 9 -10.15 -13.71 19.96
C GLN A 9 -9.75 -14.25 18.58
N ALA A 10 -8.64 -15.01 18.51
CA ALA A 10 -8.04 -15.47 17.26
C ALA A 10 -9.01 -16.26 16.36
N SER A 11 -9.88 -17.09 16.94
CA SER A 11 -10.90 -17.84 16.21
C SER A 11 -11.89 -16.93 15.48
N VAL A 12 -12.27 -15.80 16.11
CA VAL A 12 -13.19 -14.82 15.53
C VAL A 12 -12.49 -14.04 14.41
N GLN A 13 -11.22 -13.69 14.59
CA GLN A 13 -10.44 -13.02 13.53
C GLN A 13 -10.31 -13.91 12.30
N GLN A 14 -9.94 -15.17 12.48
CA GLN A 14 -9.79 -16.13 11.38
C GLN A 14 -11.12 -16.36 10.63
N TYR A 15 -12.23 -16.46 11.36
CA TYR A 15 -13.56 -16.53 10.75
C TYR A 15 -13.87 -15.30 9.91
N LEU A 16 -13.64 -14.10 10.46
CA LEU A 16 -13.89 -12.83 9.75
C LEU A 16 -13.04 -12.69 8.49
N ASP A 17 -11.76 -13.07 8.56
CA ASP A 17 -10.86 -12.97 7.41
C ASP A 17 -11.26 -13.96 6.31
N THR A 18 -11.59 -15.20 6.68
CA THR A 18 -12.10 -16.21 5.74
C THR A 18 -13.41 -15.76 5.09
N PHE A 19 -14.32 -15.20 5.88
CA PHE A 19 -15.59 -14.67 5.39
C PHE A 19 -15.39 -13.48 4.45
N ARG A 20 -14.48 -12.54 4.78
CA ARG A 20 -14.19 -11.39 3.91
C ARG A 20 -13.56 -11.82 2.58
N LEU A 21 -12.70 -12.83 2.61
CA LEU A 21 -12.07 -13.38 1.40
C LEU A 21 -13.04 -14.15 0.51
N SER A 22 -14.15 -14.66 1.04
CA SER A 22 -15.17 -15.37 0.25
C SER A 22 -16.16 -14.43 -0.45
N LEU A 23 -16.20 -13.14 -0.07
CA LEU A 23 -17.06 -12.15 -0.70
C LEU A 23 -16.47 -11.67 -2.04
N SER A 24 -17.31 -11.59 -3.06
CA SER A 24 -16.92 -11.03 -4.35
C SER A 24 -16.66 -9.51 -4.27
N HIS A 25 -15.73 -8.99 -5.08
CA HIS A 25 -15.50 -7.53 -5.20
C HIS A 25 -16.79 -6.75 -5.45
N ARG A 26 -17.71 -7.30 -6.27
CA ARG A 26 -19.01 -6.69 -6.55
C ARG A 26 -19.88 -6.54 -5.31
N MET A 27 -19.82 -7.47 -4.35
CA MET A 27 -20.58 -7.38 -3.10
C MET A 27 -19.87 -6.49 -2.07
N THR A 28 -18.54 -6.52 -2.02
CA THR A 28 -17.75 -5.70 -1.08
C THR A 28 -17.84 -4.22 -1.39
N ASP A 29 -17.89 -3.85 -2.68
CA ASP A 29 -17.94 -2.45 -3.11
C ASP A 29 -19.37 -1.90 -3.22
N ASP A 30 -20.40 -2.74 -3.04
CA ASP A 30 -21.81 -2.34 -3.11
C ASP A 30 -22.24 -1.60 -1.83
N LEU A 31 -22.72 -0.36 -1.99
CA LEU A 31 -23.19 0.47 -0.89
C LEU A 31 -24.38 -0.14 -0.15
N ARG A 32 -25.18 -1.00 -0.78
CA ARG A 32 -26.33 -1.66 -0.15
C ARG A 32 -25.93 -2.55 1.02
N PHE A 33 -24.70 -3.06 1.02
CA PHE A 33 -24.15 -3.92 2.08
C PHE A 33 -23.05 -3.21 2.88
N SER A 34 -22.87 -1.90 2.69
CA SER A 34 -21.79 -1.13 3.30
C SER A 34 -22.30 -0.22 4.40
N TYR A 35 -21.81 -0.43 5.63
CA TYR A 35 -22.01 0.51 6.73
C TYR A 35 -20.82 1.48 6.78
N LYS A 36 -20.98 2.66 6.16
CA LYS A 36 -19.94 3.71 6.12
C LYS A 36 -20.31 4.85 7.05
N VAL A 37 -19.38 5.25 7.91
CA VAL A 37 -19.51 6.44 8.76
C VAL A 37 -18.78 7.58 8.08
N PHE A 38 -19.50 8.63 7.70
CA PHE A 38 -18.93 9.86 7.15
C PHE A 38 -18.93 10.95 8.22
N LEU A 39 -17.78 11.55 8.47
CA LEU A 39 -17.65 12.73 9.31
C LEU A 39 -17.76 13.96 8.40
N ILE A 40 -18.94 14.55 8.33
CA ILE A 40 -19.17 15.77 7.55
C ILE A 40 -19.11 16.96 8.50
N PRO A 41 -18.09 17.82 8.42
CA PRO A 41 -18.04 19.03 9.22
C PRO A 41 -19.12 19.99 8.72
N LYS A 42 -20.18 20.20 9.51
CA LYS A 42 -21.17 21.24 9.25
C LYS A 42 -20.62 22.58 9.77
N VAL A 43 -20.30 23.50 8.87
CA VAL A 43 -19.97 24.88 9.22
C VAL A 43 -21.25 25.56 9.68
N SER A 44 -21.35 25.87 10.97
CA SER A 44 -22.46 26.63 11.54
C SER A 44 -22.09 28.10 11.64
N ASN A 45 -22.96 28.98 11.12
CA ASN A 45 -22.82 30.43 11.27
C ASN A 45 -23.27 30.96 12.65
N HIS A 46 -23.85 30.11 13.51
CA HIS A 46 -24.32 30.50 14.84
C HIS A 46 -23.86 29.51 15.93
N GLN A 47 -23.56 30.03 17.12
CA GLN A 47 -23.14 29.25 18.28
C GLN A 47 -24.32 28.36 18.75
N GLY A 48 -24.12 27.03 18.80
CA GLY A 48 -25.13 26.04 19.24
C GLY A 48 -25.77 25.16 18.14
N GLN A 49 -25.51 25.44 16.85
CA GLN A 49 -26.02 24.58 15.75
C GLN A 49 -25.10 23.40 15.39
N ALA A 50 -23.93 23.31 16.02
CA ALA A 50 -22.99 22.19 15.86
C ALA A 50 -23.35 20.96 16.73
N ASP A 51 -24.33 21.09 17.63
CA ASP A 51 -24.65 20.07 18.63
C ASP A 51 -25.44 18.87 18.05
N VAL A 52 -25.97 18.98 16.82
CA VAL A 52 -26.58 17.86 16.08
C VAL A 52 -25.60 17.39 15.00
N SER A 53 -24.63 16.56 15.40
CA SER A 53 -23.48 16.18 14.56
C SER A 53 -23.55 14.76 13.99
N VAL A 54 -24.60 13.99 14.28
CA VAL A 54 -24.77 12.62 13.76
C VAL A 54 -26.16 12.46 13.13
N GLU A 55 -26.21 12.32 11.81
CA GLU A 55 -27.41 12.01 11.05
C GLU A 55 -27.28 10.60 10.45
N PHE A 56 -28.26 9.72 10.75
CA PHE A 56 -28.33 8.40 10.17
C PHE A 56 -29.12 8.46 8.86
N VAL A 57 -28.44 8.23 7.73
CA VAL A 57 -29.08 8.14 6.42
C VAL A 57 -29.47 6.68 6.19
N LYS A 58 -30.78 6.39 6.19
CA LYS A 58 -31.30 5.05 5.87
C LYS A 58 -31.38 4.89 4.35
N PHE A 59 -30.84 3.81 3.82
CA PHE A 59 -30.99 3.45 2.42
C PHE A 59 -32.47 3.18 2.10
N ASP A 60 -33.05 4.00 1.22
CA ASP A 60 -34.39 3.81 0.67
C ASP A 60 -34.27 3.35 -0.81
N PRO A 61 -34.62 2.08 -1.13
CA PRO A 61 -34.60 1.58 -2.50
C PRO A 61 -35.50 2.36 -3.47
N ALA A 62 -36.51 3.08 -2.97
CA ALA A 62 -37.44 3.85 -3.78
C ALA A 62 -36.86 5.21 -4.24
N LYS A 63 -35.71 5.64 -3.71
CA LYS A 63 -35.09 6.93 -4.00
C LYS A 63 -33.58 6.82 -4.28
N PRO A 64 -33.18 6.22 -5.41
CA PRO A 64 -31.78 6.03 -5.75
C PRO A 64 -31.01 7.36 -5.94
N ASP A 65 -31.70 8.46 -6.28
CA ASP A 65 -31.06 9.75 -6.58
C ASP A 65 -30.38 10.40 -5.37
N GLU A 66 -30.90 10.17 -4.15
CA GLU A 66 -30.31 10.69 -2.91
C GLU A 66 -28.92 10.07 -2.68
N LEU A 67 -28.74 8.79 -3.03
CA LEU A 67 -27.47 8.07 -2.88
C LEU A 67 -26.38 8.60 -3.79
N VAL A 68 -26.74 9.02 -5.01
CA VAL A 68 -25.79 9.60 -5.96
C VAL A 68 -25.16 10.88 -5.42
N GLN A 69 -25.90 11.66 -4.61
CA GLN A 69 -25.36 12.85 -3.96
C GLN A 69 -24.35 12.50 -2.86
N TYR A 70 -24.65 11.49 -2.05
CA TYR A 70 -23.74 11.00 -1.03
C TYR A 70 -22.50 10.31 -1.61
N GLU A 71 -22.63 9.60 -2.74
CA GLU A 71 -21.50 9.04 -3.47
C GLU A 71 -20.53 10.14 -3.95
N LYS A 72 -21.07 11.23 -4.48
CA LYS A 72 -20.26 12.40 -4.88
C LYS A 72 -19.53 13.01 -3.69
N LEU A 73 -20.22 13.18 -2.56
CA LEU A 73 -19.63 13.68 -1.31
C LEU A 73 -18.56 12.72 -0.75
N ALA A 74 -18.81 11.41 -0.77
CA ALA A 74 -17.86 10.39 -0.37
C ALA A 74 -16.62 10.35 -1.28
N ALA A 75 -16.79 10.56 -2.59
CA ALA A 75 -15.70 10.65 -3.55
C ALA A 75 -14.84 11.91 -3.31
N LEU A 76 -15.46 13.04 -2.95
CA LEU A 76 -14.76 14.27 -2.56
C LEU A 76 -13.95 14.09 -1.26
N LEU A 77 -14.46 13.32 -0.31
CA LEU A 77 -13.79 13.01 0.96
C LEU A 77 -12.72 11.92 0.84
N LYS A 78 -12.69 11.17 -0.27
CA LYS A 78 -11.66 10.16 -0.49
C LYS A 78 -10.32 10.89 -0.57
N PRO A 79 -9.37 10.64 0.36
CA PRO A 79 -8.10 11.32 0.32
C PRO A 79 -7.44 11.01 -1.02
N ALA A 80 -7.15 12.05 -1.79
CA ALA A 80 -6.28 11.94 -2.94
C ALA A 80 -4.92 11.52 -2.40
N ILE A 81 -4.64 10.21 -2.38
CA ILE A 81 -3.30 9.71 -2.09
C ILE A 81 -2.44 10.32 -3.19
N ALA A 82 -1.61 11.29 -2.82
CA ALA A 82 -0.69 11.92 -3.76
C ALA A 82 0.07 10.78 -4.46
N GLN A 83 0.08 10.81 -5.79
CA GLN A 83 0.82 9.82 -6.57
C GLN A 83 2.31 10.00 -6.28
N VAL A 84 2.85 9.22 -5.34
CA VAL A 84 4.27 9.21 -5.04
C VAL A 84 4.95 8.39 -6.13
N ALA A 85 5.83 9.01 -6.92
CA ALA A 85 6.49 8.39 -8.08
C ALA A 85 7.16 7.04 -7.75
N ASN A 86 7.68 6.89 -6.53
CA ASN A 86 8.36 5.68 -6.05
C ASN A 86 7.52 4.84 -5.06
N ALA A 87 6.20 5.02 -4.99
CA ALA A 87 5.34 4.25 -4.09
C ALA A 87 5.54 2.75 -4.30
N GLY A 88 5.86 2.03 -3.21
CA GLY A 88 6.05 0.57 -3.25
C GLY A 88 7.38 0.08 -3.84
N ARG A 89 8.34 0.99 -4.13
CA ARG A 89 9.69 0.61 -4.57
C ARG A 89 10.68 0.60 -3.40
N LEU A 90 11.72 -0.21 -3.52
CA LEU A 90 12.71 -0.49 -2.47
C LEU A 90 14.06 0.13 -2.80
N LYS A 91 14.78 0.59 -1.78
CA LYS A 91 16.20 0.93 -1.93
C LYS A 91 17.05 -0.34 -1.92
N ALA A 92 18.25 -0.27 -2.47
CA ALA A 92 19.20 -1.40 -2.46
C ALA A 92 19.43 -1.97 -1.05
N SER A 93 19.47 -1.10 -0.03
CA SER A 93 19.57 -1.50 1.38
C SER A 93 18.39 -2.34 1.84
N ASP A 94 17.19 -2.03 1.38
CA ASP A 94 15.97 -2.73 1.80
C ASP A 94 15.85 -4.08 1.11
N VAL A 95 16.29 -4.18 -0.16
CA VAL A 95 16.47 -5.48 -0.84
C VAL A 95 17.42 -6.36 -0.03
N CYS A 96 18.58 -5.82 0.37
CA CYS A 96 19.57 -6.58 1.12
C CYS A 96 19.05 -7.10 2.46
N LYS A 97 18.36 -6.24 3.24
CA LYS A 97 17.75 -6.63 4.51
C LYS A 97 16.78 -7.81 4.36
N ARG A 98 16.08 -7.90 3.23
CA ARG A 98 15.12 -8.98 2.96
C ARG A 98 15.78 -10.26 2.46
N VAL A 99 16.82 -10.15 1.65
CA VAL A 99 17.54 -11.30 1.06
C VAL A 99 18.54 -11.92 2.05
N GLU A 100 19.13 -11.13 2.94
CA GLU A 100 20.17 -11.59 3.88
C GLU A 100 19.77 -12.78 4.77
N PRO A 101 18.54 -12.86 5.34
CA PRO A 101 18.12 -14.04 6.09
C PRO A 101 18.15 -15.34 5.28
N VAL A 102 17.71 -15.28 4.01
CA VAL A 102 17.70 -16.43 3.09
C VAL A 102 19.12 -16.85 2.75
N VAL A 103 20.01 -15.88 2.48
CA VAL A 103 21.44 -16.15 2.23
C VAL A 103 22.10 -16.82 3.44
N LYS A 104 21.80 -16.36 4.67
CA LYS A 104 22.33 -16.99 5.90
C LYS A 104 21.78 -18.40 6.12
N GLN A 105 20.54 -18.65 5.71
CA GLN A 105 19.94 -19.98 5.77
C GLN A 105 20.57 -20.94 4.76
N SER A 106 20.79 -20.50 3.51
CA SER A 106 21.28 -21.36 2.42
C SER A 106 22.80 -21.51 2.38
N CYS A 107 23.55 -20.44 2.67
CA CYS A 107 25.02 -20.42 2.56
C CYS A 107 25.73 -20.48 3.92
N GLY A 108 25.00 -20.33 5.03
CA GLY A 108 25.52 -20.42 6.39
C GLY A 108 25.57 -19.06 7.12
N LYS A 109 25.56 -19.10 8.46
CA LYS A 109 25.47 -17.90 9.33
C LYS A 109 26.59 -16.87 9.14
N ALA A 110 27.74 -17.28 8.64
CA ALA A 110 28.87 -16.40 8.37
C ALA A 110 28.72 -15.61 7.05
N CYS A 111 27.78 -16.01 6.18
CA CYS A 111 27.53 -15.31 4.93
C CYS A 111 26.75 -14.01 5.15
N CYS A 112 26.99 -13.04 4.29
CA CYS A 112 26.31 -11.75 4.30
C CYS A 112 25.88 -11.36 2.88
N PHE A 113 24.92 -10.45 2.78
CA PHE A 113 24.45 -9.91 1.51
C PHE A 113 24.41 -8.38 1.57
N ALA A 114 25.57 -7.77 1.39
CA ALA A 114 25.75 -6.32 1.47
C ALA A 114 25.40 -5.59 0.15
N ALA A 115 24.81 -4.40 0.27
CA ALA A 115 24.37 -3.59 -0.86
C ALA A 115 25.50 -3.12 -1.78
N SER A 116 26.66 -2.76 -1.19
CA SER A 116 27.81 -2.23 -1.91
C SER A 116 28.54 -3.26 -2.78
N TYR A 117 28.46 -4.53 -2.40
CA TYR A 117 29.23 -5.60 -3.05
C TYR A 117 28.33 -6.68 -3.65
N HIS A 118 27.62 -7.43 -2.81
CA HIS A 118 26.84 -8.60 -3.26
C HIS A 118 25.67 -8.20 -4.15
N HIS A 119 24.88 -7.20 -3.72
CA HIS A 119 23.74 -6.73 -4.51
C HIS A 119 24.19 -6.01 -5.79
N ALA A 120 25.28 -5.23 -5.73
CA ALA A 120 25.88 -4.62 -6.91
C ALA A 120 26.34 -5.69 -7.93
N ASN A 121 26.99 -6.76 -7.46
CA ASN A 121 27.40 -7.89 -8.29
C ASN A 121 26.21 -8.64 -8.86
N ALA A 122 25.15 -8.89 -8.09
CA ALA A 122 23.92 -9.50 -8.59
C ALA A 122 23.28 -8.64 -9.69
N CYS A 123 23.18 -7.32 -9.46
CA CYS A 123 22.66 -6.40 -10.47
C CYS A 123 23.47 -6.42 -11.77
N ALA A 124 24.81 -6.53 -11.68
CA ALA A 124 25.70 -6.63 -12.83
C ALA A 124 25.57 -7.99 -13.53
N PHE A 125 25.52 -9.09 -12.77
CA PHE A 125 25.42 -10.45 -13.28
C PHE A 125 24.12 -10.68 -14.04
N TYR A 126 22.99 -10.23 -13.49
CA TYR A 126 21.67 -10.35 -14.12
C TYR A 126 21.34 -9.21 -15.08
N ALA A 127 22.28 -8.28 -15.32
CA ALA A 127 22.11 -7.12 -16.20
C ALA A 127 20.80 -6.35 -15.92
N VAL A 128 20.50 -6.11 -14.64
CA VAL A 128 19.26 -5.49 -14.19
C VAL A 128 19.30 -3.97 -14.37
N ARG A 129 20.51 -3.40 -14.28
CA ARG A 129 20.78 -1.99 -14.53
C ARG A 129 22.12 -1.82 -15.26
N PRO A 130 22.35 -0.68 -15.92
CA PRO A 130 23.61 -0.38 -16.59
C PRO A 130 24.79 -0.30 -15.61
N ARG A 131 26.01 -0.36 -16.16
CA ARG A 131 27.22 -0.16 -15.36
C ARG A 131 27.30 1.27 -14.85
N LYS A 132 28.04 1.46 -13.76
CA LYS A 132 28.30 2.80 -13.22
C LYS A 132 29.00 3.65 -14.30
N GLY A 133 28.42 4.80 -14.61
CA GLY A 133 28.95 5.73 -15.63
C GLY A 133 28.45 5.48 -17.06
N ASP A 134 27.51 4.56 -17.27
CA ASP A 134 26.85 4.41 -18.57
C ASP A 134 26.11 5.71 -18.95
N PRO A 135 26.19 6.18 -20.20
CA PRO A 135 25.47 7.37 -20.66
C PRO A 135 23.95 7.20 -20.63
N HIS A 136 23.45 5.96 -20.53
CA HIS A 136 22.03 5.61 -20.53
C HIS A 136 21.62 4.88 -19.24
N PRO A 137 21.66 5.52 -18.06
CA PRO A 137 21.29 4.90 -16.79
C PRO A 137 19.83 4.42 -16.73
N GLU A 138 18.96 4.96 -17.59
CA GLU A 138 17.56 4.57 -17.73
C GLU A 138 17.34 3.17 -18.31
N LYS A 139 18.36 2.56 -18.92
CA LYS A 139 18.27 1.22 -19.53
C LYS A 139 18.29 0.12 -18.48
N THR A 140 17.23 0.04 -17.68
CA THR A 140 17.03 -0.98 -16.64
C THR A 140 16.05 -2.05 -17.08
N ARG A 141 16.09 -3.22 -16.43
CA ARG A 141 15.00 -4.19 -16.51
C ARG A 141 13.85 -3.69 -15.65
N ILE A 142 12.83 -3.11 -16.29
CA ILE A 142 11.72 -2.37 -15.66
C ILE A 142 10.98 -3.20 -14.59
N GLU A 143 10.88 -4.51 -14.79
CA GLU A 143 10.28 -5.46 -13.85
C GLU A 143 11.00 -5.47 -12.49
N TYR A 144 12.30 -5.23 -12.47
CA TYR A 144 13.17 -5.38 -11.30
C TYR A 144 13.75 -4.07 -10.79
N CYS A 145 14.03 -3.12 -11.68
CA CYS A 145 14.74 -1.89 -11.36
C CYS A 145 14.22 -0.73 -12.21
N HIS A 146 14.04 0.42 -11.57
CA HIS A 146 13.64 1.66 -12.17
C HIS A 146 14.68 2.73 -11.83
N TYR A 147 15.07 3.53 -12.82
CA TYR A 147 15.97 4.64 -12.61
C TYR A 147 15.18 5.89 -12.22
N ASP A 148 15.52 6.48 -11.08
CA ASP A 148 14.97 7.76 -10.64
C ASP A 148 15.88 8.89 -11.18
N ALA A 149 15.38 9.61 -12.19
CA ALA A 149 16.13 10.70 -12.82
C ALA A 149 16.34 11.91 -11.89
N ALA A 150 15.45 12.15 -10.92
CA ALA A 150 15.55 13.27 -10.00
C ALA A 150 16.67 13.05 -8.98
N HIS A 151 16.80 11.82 -8.48
CA HIS A 151 17.79 11.46 -7.47
C HIS A 151 19.06 10.78 -8.04
N LYS A 152 19.06 10.47 -9.34
CA LYS A 152 20.14 9.77 -10.06
C LYS A 152 20.50 8.42 -9.41
N ASP A 153 19.49 7.74 -8.89
CA ASP A 153 19.63 6.45 -8.23
C ASP A 153 18.60 5.43 -8.78
N TYR A 154 18.59 4.26 -8.17
CA TYR A 154 17.81 3.12 -8.67
C TYR A 154 16.89 2.61 -7.58
N ALA A 155 15.62 2.45 -7.93
CA ALA A 155 14.60 1.87 -7.09
C ALA A 155 14.25 0.46 -7.58
N PHE A 156 14.09 -0.49 -6.66
CA PHE A 156 13.89 -1.90 -6.95
C PHE A 156 12.44 -2.32 -6.69
N SER A 157 11.97 -3.33 -7.41
CA SER A 157 10.65 -3.92 -7.19
C SER A 157 10.69 -5.05 -6.17
N GLU A 158 9.51 -5.44 -5.68
CA GLU A 158 9.34 -6.69 -4.92
C GLU A 158 9.70 -7.93 -5.74
N GLN A 159 9.43 -7.92 -7.05
CA GLN A 159 9.78 -9.04 -7.93
C GLN A 159 11.29 -9.30 -7.96
N TRP A 160 12.10 -8.24 -7.86
CA TRP A 160 13.55 -8.39 -7.74
C TRP A 160 13.96 -9.10 -6.46
N VAL A 161 13.29 -8.80 -5.34
CA VAL A 161 13.54 -9.47 -4.06
C VAL A 161 13.19 -10.95 -4.17
N THR A 162 12.00 -11.27 -4.70
CA THR A 162 11.55 -12.65 -4.89
C THR A 162 12.47 -13.44 -5.81
N PHE A 163 13.02 -12.82 -6.84
CA PHE A 163 13.95 -13.47 -7.76
C PHE A 163 15.30 -13.83 -7.09
N LEU A 164 15.72 -13.08 -6.07
CA LEU A 164 16.99 -13.30 -5.36
C LEU A 164 16.89 -14.28 -4.18
N MET A 165 15.67 -14.64 -3.76
CA MET A 165 15.40 -15.59 -2.67
C MET A 165 15.32 -17.02 -3.20
#